data_AF-A0A524EFE0-F1
#
_entry.id   AF-A0A524EFE0-F1
#
_cell.length_a   1.000
_cell.length_b   1.000
_cell.length_c   1.000
_cell.angle_alpha   90.00
_cell.angle_beta   90.00
_cell.angle_gamma   90.00
#
_symmetry.space_group_name_H-M   'P 1'
#
loop_
_entity.id
_entity.type
_entity.pdbx_description
1 polymer ?
#
loop_
_entity_poly.entity_id
_entity_poly.type
_entity_poly.pdbx_seq_one_letter_code
_entity_poly.pdbx_strand_id
1 'polypeptide(L)'
;MSKLSSPSATILNIGSFVIILIWAYIGLMASEYLLVDFFQRIEIWMLTSFLLELSMLIAILSVCWWVKSKWLMIDIQWEYSIREIELQELEAIYNEYLGAYPWFINHYYFKRILLMIFVFLITPLVPFLTHPFGIYAFSYSPVFFALFLIGLGIISVRAIYPALPSPAGDGFSLPPLSKVKSAIRVLKNIDSVSWTGVKVNIGQFDGYYTIADAQPVGRIRGFESVLRVEFSEDVEGHYKSIRVVDLSGAPEDQEGKLLFESNSASLDSIRRAIKKSIASFSKSHGYDDDTMEFFQELHTSSEDNE
;
A
#
# COMPACT_ATOMS: atom_id res chain seq x y z
N MET A 1 -20.30 13.32 11.47
CA MET A 1 -19.51 12.90 10.29
C MET A 1 -20.19 13.42 9.02
N SER A 2 -19.98 14.70 8.69
CA SER A 2 -20.34 15.20 7.36
C SER A 2 -19.35 14.60 6.36
N LYS A 3 -19.82 13.71 5.47
CA LYS A 3 -19.09 13.36 4.26
C LYS A 3 -18.93 14.66 3.46
N LEU A 4 -17.84 15.38 3.69
CA LEU A 4 -17.34 16.38 2.78
C LEU A 4 -16.98 15.61 1.51
N SER A 5 -17.96 15.45 0.61
CA SER A 5 -17.68 15.16 -0.78
C SER A 5 -16.78 16.30 -1.25
N SER A 6 -15.46 16.05 -1.28
CA SER A 6 -14.53 17.11 -1.59
C SER A 6 -14.90 17.65 -2.97
N PRO A 7 -15.14 18.97 -3.14
CA PRO A 7 -15.60 19.55 -4.41
C PRO A 7 -14.68 19.18 -5.59
N SER A 8 -13.43 18.88 -5.29
CA SER A 8 -12.39 18.27 -6.12
C SER A 8 -12.70 16.87 -6.67
N ALA A 9 -13.30 15.96 -5.88
CA ALA A 9 -13.71 14.65 -6.39
C ALA A 9 -14.80 14.80 -7.45
N THR A 10 -15.72 15.75 -7.23
CA THR A 10 -16.76 16.11 -8.20
C THR A 10 -16.15 16.71 -9.46
N ILE A 11 -15.18 17.63 -9.34
CA ILE A 11 -14.49 18.23 -10.48
C ILE A 11 -13.73 17.18 -11.30
N LEU A 12 -13.01 16.26 -10.64
CA LEU A 12 -12.31 15.17 -11.32
C LEU A 12 -13.29 14.25 -12.05
N ASN A 13 -14.37 13.84 -11.38
CA ASN A 13 -15.37 12.94 -11.96
C ASN A 13 -16.06 13.58 -13.17
N ILE A 14 -16.49 14.85 -13.07
CA ILE A 14 -17.14 15.56 -14.17
C ILE A 14 -16.15 15.81 -15.31
N GLY A 15 -14.96 16.33 -15.01
CA GLY A 15 -13.95 16.65 -16.02
C GLY A 15 -13.49 15.41 -16.79
N SER A 16 -13.19 14.33 -16.07
CA SER A 16 -12.82 13.05 -16.70
C SER A 16 -13.98 12.43 -17.47
N PHE A 17 -15.21 12.50 -16.97
CA PHE A 17 -16.39 12.01 -17.69
C PHE A 17 -16.59 12.72 -19.03
N VAL A 18 -16.48 14.05 -19.05
CA VAL A 18 -16.60 14.84 -20.29
C VAL A 18 -15.52 14.46 -21.29
N ILE A 19 -14.27 14.32 -20.85
CA ILE A 19 -13.15 13.87 -21.70
C ILE A 19 -13.45 12.48 -22.27
N ILE A 20 -13.85 11.53 -21.43
CA ILE A 20 -14.14 10.16 -21.87
C ILE A 20 -15.25 10.16 -22.94
N LEU A 21 -16.32 10.94 -22.75
CA LEU A 21 -17.41 11.03 -23.74
C LEU A 21 -16.96 11.63 -25.08
N ILE A 22 -16.14 12.69 -25.04
CA ILE A 22 -15.61 13.31 -26.26
C ILE A 22 -14.76 12.30 -27.04
N TRP A 23 -13.87 11.57 -26.37
CA TRP A 23 -13.02 10.57 -27.03
C TRP A 23 -13.80 9.36 -27.53
N ALA A 24 -14.83 8.93 -26.79
CA ALA A 24 -15.73 7.87 -27.25
C ALA A 24 -16.50 8.29 -28.51
N TYR A 25 -16.97 9.54 -28.58
CA TYR A 25 -17.63 10.09 -29.77
C TYR A 25 -16.66 10.20 -30.97
N ILE A 26 -15.45 10.73 -30.75
CA ILE A 26 -14.41 10.79 -31.79
C ILE A 26 -14.06 9.38 -32.28
N GLY A 27 -13.93 8.41 -31.36
CA GLY A 27 -13.65 7.02 -31.68
C GLY A 27 -14.76 6.37 -32.48
N LEU A 28 -16.03 6.62 -32.11
CA LEU A 28 -17.19 6.18 -32.88
C LEU A 28 -17.09 6.69 -34.32
N MET A 29 -16.97 8.01 -34.51
CA MET A 29 -16.88 8.60 -35.84
C MET A 29 -15.68 8.06 -36.63
N ALA A 30 -14.49 8.01 -36.03
CA ALA A 30 -13.27 7.51 -36.67
C ALA A 30 -13.43 6.04 -37.11
N SER A 31 -14.07 5.21 -36.29
CA SER A 31 -14.34 3.81 -36.61
C SER A 31 -15.38 3.63 -37.71
N GLU A 32 -16.43 4.45 -37.77
CA GLU A 32 -17.38 4.40 -38.88
C GLU A 32 -16.71 4.69 -40.23
N TYR A 33 -15.78 5.64 -40.29
CA TYR A 33 -15.06 5.96 -41.53
C TYR A 33 -13.98 4.93 -41.88
N LEU A 34 -13.14 4.56 -40.91
CA LEU A 34 -11.97 3.71 -41.17
C LEU A 34 -12.32 2.23 -41.34
N LEU A 35 -13.44 1.78 -40.78
CA LEU A 35 -13.83 0.37 -40.90
C LEU A 35 -14.41 0.01 -42.28
N VAL A 36 -14.76 1.00 -43.11
CA VAL A 36 -15.20 0.75 -44.49
C VAL A 36 -14.09 0.09 -45.31
N ASP A 37 -12.86 0.55 -45.16
CA ASP A 37 -11.67 0.04 -45.87
C ASP A 37 -10.84 -0.93 -45.01
N PHE A 38 -11.42 -1.45 -43.92
CA PHE A 38 -10.72 -2.21 -42.89
C PHE A 38 -9.84 -3.34 -43.45
N PHE A 39 -10.41 -4.18 -44.33
CA PHE A 39 -9.71 -5.35 -44.89
C PHE A 39 -8.58 -4.99 -45.83
N GLN A 40 -8.55 -3.77 -46.38
CA GLN A 40 -7.50 -3.32 -47.27
C GLN A 40 -6.36 -2.61 -46.52
N ARG A 41 -6.65 -2.05 -45.33
CA ARG A 41 -5.78 -1.11 -44.62
C ARG A 41 -5.81 -1.33 -43.10
N ILE A 42 -5.56 -2.57 -42.68
CA ILE A 42 -5.57 -2.97 -41.27
C ILE A 42 -4.57 -2.15 -40.44
N GLU A 43 -3.39 -1.91 -41.00
CA GLU A 43 -2.32 -1.15 -40.37
C GLU A 43 -2.72 0.28 -40.03
N ILE A 44 -3.52 0.92 -40.89
CA ILE A 44 -4.02 2.27 -40.66
C ILE A 44 -5.02 2.26 -39.50
N TRP A 45 -5.94 1.28 -39.46
CA TRP A 45 -6.86 1.12 -38.34
C TRP A 45 -6.13 0.96 -37.00
N MET A 46 -5.17 0.04 -36.94
CA MET A 46 -4.41 -0.23 -35.71
C MET A 46 -3.66 1.02 -35.26
N LEU A 47 -2.95 1.70 -36.17
CA LEU A 47 -2.21 2.91 -35.85
C LEU A 47 -3.12 4.03 -35.35
N THR A 48 -4.22 4.32 -36.06
CA THR A 48 -5.14 5.39 -35.66
C THR A 48 -5.83 5.09 -34.34
N SER A 49 -6.21 3.83 -34.09
CA SER A 49 -6.82 3.40 -32.82
C SER A 49 -5.85 3.60 -31.66
N PHE A 50 -4.60 3.15 -31.79
CA PHE A 50 -3.58 3.35 -30.76
C PHE A 50 -3.27 4.83 -30.51
N LEU A 51 -3.19 5.66 -31.55
CA LEU A 51 -2.98 7.10 -31.41
C LEU A 51 -4.15 7.77 -30.69
N LEU A 52 -5.39 7.36 -31.00
CA LEU A 52 -6.58 7.85 -30.32
C LEU A 52 -6.57 7.49 -28.84
N GLU A 53 -6.30 6.23 -28.50
CA GLU A 53 -6.20 5.77 -27.11
C GLU A 53 -5.08 6.47 -26.34
N LEU A 54 -3.89 6.61 -26.96
CA LEU A 54 -2.76 7.32 -26.35
C LEU A 54 -3.10 8.78 -26.08
N SER A 55 -3.76 9.45 -27.02
CA SER A 55 -4.20 10.85 -26.84
C SER A 55 -5.18 10.99 -25.68
N MET A 56 -6.08 10.01 -25.49
CA MET A 56 -7.01 9.97 -24.36
C MET A 56 -6.25 9.81 -23.03
N LEU A 57 -5.27 8.91 -22.98
CA LEU A 57 -4.44 8.70 -21.79
C LEU A 57 -3.70 9.97 -21.39
N ILE A 58 -3.14 10.71 -22.36
CA ILE A 58 -2.45 11.97 -22.13
C ILE A 58 -3.41 13.04 -21.59
N ALA A 59 -4.63 13.14 -22.14
CA ALA A 59 -5.65 14.07 -21.66
C ALA A 59 -6.08 13.75 -20.22
N ILE A 60 -6.35 12.47 -19.93
CA ILE A 60 -6.69 11.99 -18.58
C ILE A 60 -5.55 12.29 -17.60
N LEU A 61 -4.31 11.96 -17.97
CA LEU A 61 -3.12 12.22 -17.16
C LEU A 61 -3.00 13.71 -16.82
N SER A 62 -3.21 14.58 -17.80
CA SER A 62 -3.13 16.04 -17.64
C SER A 62 -4.19 16.57 -16.66
N VAL A 63 -5.44 16.09 -16.77
CA VAL A 63 -6.50 16.48 -15.84
C VAL A 63 -6.24 15.94 -14.44
N CYS A 64 -5.87 14.66 -14.32
CA CYS A 64 -5.52 14.07 -13.04
C CYS A 64 -4.38 14.83 -12.36
N TRP A 65 -3.34 15.20 -13.12
CA TRP A 65 -2.22 16.00 -12.62
C TRP A 65 -2.65 17.38 -12.15
N TRP A 66 -3.44 18.10 -12.97
CA TRP A 66 -3.94 19.43 -12.64
C TRP A 66 -4.84 19.44 -11.40
N VAL A 67 -5.70 18.43 -11.24
CA VAL A 67 -6.52 18.30 -10.02
C VAL A 67 -5.63 17.97 -8.82
N LYS A 68 -4.66 17.06 -8.97
CA LYS A 68 -3.81 16.59 -7.86
C LYS A 68 -2.83 17.67 -7.38
N SER A 69 -2.33 18.53 -8.26
CA SER A 69 -1.42 19.62 -7.93
C SER A 69 -2.07 20.77 -7.14
N LYS A 70 -3.40 20.88 -7.14
CA LYS A 70 -4.13 21.90 -6.37
C LYS A 70 -4.22 21.60 -4.88
N TRP A 71 -3.87 20.39 -4.46
CA TRP A 71 -3.91 20.00 -3.08
C TRP A 71 -2.63 20.42 -2.37
N LEU A 72 -2.74 21.48 -1.59
CA LEU A 72 -1.73 21.92 -0.65
C LEU A 72 -2.32 21.73 0.75
N MET A 73 -1.68 20.89 1.56
CA MET A 73 -1.94 20.83 3.00
C MET A 73 -0.97 21.79 3.67
N ILE A 74 -1.49 22.74 4.45
CA ILE A 74 -0.69 23.70 5.21
C ILE A 74 -0.63 23.20 6.65
N ASP A 75 0.59 22.95 7.16
CA ASP A 75 0.94 22.63 8.56
C ASP A 75 -0.03 21.70 9.30
N ILE A 76 -0.01 20.41 8.96
CA ILE A 76 -0.72 19.39 9.74
C ILE A 76 0.09 19.07 11.00
N GLN A 77 -0.46 19.36 12.17
CA GLN A 77 0.09 18.93 13.46
C GLN A 77 -0.64 17.67 13.92
N TRP A 78 -0.10 16.51 13.58
CA TRP A 78 -0.68 15.23 13.97
C TRP A 78 -0.57 15.02 15.49
N GLU A 79 -1.70 14.74 16.13
CA GLU A 79 -1.73 14.22 17.49
C GLU A 79 -1.53 12.70 17.41
N TYR A 80 -0.32 12.24 17.71
CA TYR A 80 0.03 10.82 17.61
C TYR A 80 -0.36 10.07 18.88
N SER A 81 -1.02 8.93 18.66
CA SER A 81 -1.23 7.88 19.65
C SER A 81 -0.45 6.64 19.23
N ILE A 82 0.30 6.05 20.16
CA ILE A 82 1.04 4.82 19.91
C ILE A 82 0.12 3.65 20.22
N ARG A 83 -0.02 2.72 19.29
CA ARG A 83 -0.83 1.51 19.51
C ARG A 83 -0.10 0.27 19.05
N GLU A 84 -0.18 -0.79 19.85
CA GLU A 84 0.21 -2.13 19.44
C GLU A 84 -1.01 -2.85 18.88
N ILE A 85 -0.91 -3.30 17.63
CA ILE A 85 -1.98 -4.00 16.93
C ILE A 85 -1.47 -5.28 16.30
N GLU A 86 -2.38 -6.23 16.08
CA GLU A 86 -2.05 -7.43 15.33
C GLU A 86 -1.84 -7.12 13.85
N LEU A 87 -1.08 -7.98 13.17
CA LEU A 87 -0.83 -7.81 11.73
C LEU A 87 -2.14 -7.76 10.92
N GLN A 88 -3.15 -8.57 11.29
CA GLN A 88 -4.44 -8.58 10.58
C GLN A 88 -5.20 -7.27 10.74
N GLU A 89 -5.14 -6.68 11.93
CA GLU A 89 -5.74 -5.37 12.20
C GLU A 89 -5.02 -4.27 11.43
N LEU A 90 -3.68 -4.29 11.37
CA LEU A 90 -2.91 -3.37 10.54
C LEU A 90 -3.31 -3.46 9.07
N GLU A 91 -3.50 -4.67 8.54
CA GLU A 91 -3.96 -4.86 7.15
C GLU A 91 -5.35 -4.27 6.90
N ALA A 92 -6.27 -4.40 7.86
CA ALA A 92 -7.60 -3.82 7.76
C ALA A 92 -7.54 -2.29 7.76
N ILE A 93 -6.83 -1.69 8.73
CA ILE A 93 -6.67 -0.24 8.85
C ILE A 93 -5.94 0.32 7.62
N TYR A 94 -4.91 -0.36 7.13
CA TYR A 94 -4.18 0.05 5.92
C TYR A 94 -5.07 0.07 4.67
N ASN A 95 -5.92 -0.93 4.50
CA ASN A 95 -6.87 -0.98 3.38
C ASN A 95 -7.95 0.11 3.50
N GLU A 96 -8.45 0.38 4.70
CA GLU A 96 -9.38 1.47 4.97
C GLU A 96 -8.74 2.83 4.68
N TYR A 97 -7.50 3.03 5.14
CA TYR A 97 -6.71 4.25 4.94
C TYR A 97 -6.49 4.55 3.45
N LEU A 98 -6.09 3.55 2.68
CA LEU A 98 -5.95 3.66 1.22
C LEU A 98 -7.29 3.93 0.51
N GLY A 99 -8.40 3.42 1.05
CA GLY A 99 -9.75 3.65 0.53
C GLY A 99 -10.30 5.05 0.86
N ALA A 100 -9.98 5.57 2.03
CA ALA A 100 -10.45 6.86 2.53
C ALA A 100 -9.70 8.04 1.88
N TYR A 101 -8.39 7.87 1.62
CA TYR A 101 -7.51 8.95 1.16
C TYR A 101 -6.83 8.72 -0.21
N PRO A 102 -7.53 8.25 -1.25
CA PRO A 102 -6.93 8.03 -2.57
C PRO A 102 -6.46 9.32 -3.26
N TRP A 103 -6.91 10.48 -2.75
CA TRP A 103 -6.57 11.82 -3.24
C TRP A 103 -5.21 12.29 -2.73
N PHE A 104 -4.81 11.85 -1.53
CA PHE A 104 -3.61 12.31 -0.83
C PHE A 104 -2.46 11.30 -0.97
N ILE A 105 -2.78 10.01 -0.81
CA ILE A 105 -1.78 8.96 -0.79
C ILE A 105 -1.44 8.52 -2.21
N ASN A 106 -0.14 8.42 -2.48
CA ASN A 106 0.35 7.87 -3.73
C ASN A 106 0.44 6.35 -3.58
N HIS A 107 -0.37 5.61 -4.35
CA HIS A 107 -0.34 4.15 -4.30
C HIS A 107 -0.56 3.53 -5.69
N TYR A 108 0.31 2.58 -6.01
CA TYR A 108 0.28 1.85 -7.28
C TYR A 108 -0.58 0.59 -7.15
N TYR A 109 -1.83 0.69 -7.60
CA TYR A 109 -2.70 -0.47 -7.71
C TYR A 109 -2.32 -1.32 -8.93
N PHE A 110 -1.35 -2.22 -8.77
CA PHE A 110 -0.81 -3.06 -9.85
C PHE A 110 -1.90 -3.77 -10.67
N LYS A 111 -2.91 -4.35 -9.99
CA LYS A 111 -4.05 -5.02 -10.66
C LYS A 111 -4.83 -4.09 -11.60
N ARG A 112 -4.99 -2.80 -11.24
CA ARG A 112 -5.70 -1.80 -12.07
C ARG A 112 -4.86 -1.36 -13.26
N ILE A 113 -3.54 -1.20 -13.07
CA ILE A 113 -2.61 -0.88 -14.16
C ILE A 113 -2.57 -2.04 -15.17
N LEU A 114 -2.49 -3.28 -14.70
CA LEU A 114 -2.53 -4.46 -15.56
C LEU A 114 -3.84 -4.54 -16.36
N LEU A 115 -4.98 -4.28 -15.69
CA LEU A 115 -6.28 -4.22 -16.36
C LEU A 115 -6.33 -3.11 -17.41
N MET A 116 -5.78 -1.93 -17.13
CA MET A 116 -5.69 -0.82 -18.08
C MET A 116 -4.91 -1.21 -19.33
N ILE A 117 -3.73 -1.83 -19.16
CA ILE A 117 -2.90 -2.31 -20.28
C ILE A 117 -3.65 -3.37 -21.09
N PHE A 118 -4.33 -4.29 -20.42
CA PHE A 118 -5.11 -5.33 -21.09
C PHE A 118 -6.24 -4.75 -21.95
N VAL A 119 -7.01 -3.79 -21.40
CA VAL A 119 -8.09 -3.12 -22.15
C VAL A 119 -7.55 -2.28 -23.31
N PHE A 120 -6.43 -1.58 -23.11
CA PHE A 120 -5.73 -0.83 -24.15
C PHE A 120 -5.31 -1.74 -25.32
N LEU A 121 -4.82 -2.94 -25.05
CA LEU A 121 -4.43 -3.88 -26.12
C LEU A 121 -5.62 -4.50 -26.85
N ILE A 122 -6.76 -4.71 -26.17
CA ILE A 122 -7.95 -5.34 -26.76
C ILE A 122 -8.79 -4.35 -27.55
N THR A 123 -8.82 -3.08 -27.16
CA THR A 123 -9.71 -2.09 -27.76
C THR A 123 -9.53 -1.96 -29.29
N PRO A 124 -8.30 -1.89 -29.85
CA PRO A 124 -8.08 -1.88 -31.30
C PRO A 124 -8.48 -3.19 -31.98
N LEU A 125 -8.55 -4.30 -31.23
CA LEU A 125 -8.88 -5.63 -31.76
C LEU A 125 -10.38 -5.88 -31.88
N VAL A 126 -11.23 -4.98 -31.36
CA VAL A 126 -12.69 -5.12 -31.37
C VAL A 126 -13.28 -5.47 -32.74
N PRO A 127 -12.90 -4.83 -33.87
CA PRO A 127 -13.47 -5.17 -35.18
C PRO A 127 -13.16 -6.61 -35.61
N PHE A 128 -11.99 -7.13 -35.25
CA PHE A 128 -11.61 -8.52 -35.53
C PHE A 128 -12.41 -9.51 -34.70
N LEU A 129 -12.77 -9.16 -33.47
CA LEU A 129 -13.61 -10.00 -32.61
C LEU A 129 -15.03 -10.10 -33.14
N THR A 130 -15.56 -9.02 -33.73
CA THR A 130 -16.93 -9.00 -34.28
C THR A 130 -17.06 -9.61 -35.67
N HIS A 131 -15.99 -9.63 -36.46
CA HIS A 131 -16.04 -10.08 -37.86
C HIS A 131 -16.53 -11.55 -38.04
N PRO A 132 -16.10 -12.54 -37.25
CA PRO A 132 -16.54 -13.93 -37.39
C PRO A 132 -18.05 -14.14 -37.21
N PHE A 133 -18.74 -13.20 -36.56
CA PHE A 133 -20.17 -13.28 -36.27
C PHE A 133 -21.07 -12.76 -37.41
N GLY A 134 -20.47 -12.35 -38.54
CA GLY A 134 -21.18 -11.92 -39.75
C GLY A 134 -21.30 -10.41 -39.90
N ILE A 135 -21.85 -9.98 -41.04
CA ILE A 135 -21.84 -8.56 -41.46
C ILE A 135 -22.64 -7.64 -40.53
N TYR A 136 -23.73 -8.13 -39.96
CA TYR A 136 -24.54 -7.39 -39.00
C TYR A 136 -23.76 -7.14 -37.71
N ALA A 137 -23.02 -8.13 -37.21
CA ALA A 137 -22.19 -7.94 -36.01
C ALA A 137 -21.04 -6.95 -36.28
N PHE A 138 -20.43 -7.01 -37.48
CA PHE A 138 -19.40 -6.07 -37.89
C PHE A 138 -19.92 -4.62 -38.02
N SER A 139 -21.18 -4.41 -38.42
CA SER A 139 -21.76 -3.05 -38.44
C SER A 139 -21.87 -2.39 -37.06
N TYR A 140 -21.81 -3.18 -35.97
CA TYR A 140 -21.79 -2.66 -34.60
C TYR A 140 -20.37 -2.49 -34.03
N SER A 141 -19.30 -2.86 -34.75
CA SER A 141 -17.93 -2.66 -34.30
C SER A 141 -17.62 -1.22 -33.86
N PRO A 142 -18.10 -0.17 -34.54
CA PRO A 142 -17.94 1.21 -34.08
C PRO A 142 -18.47 1.46 -32.66
N VAL A 143 -19.67 0.94 -32.37
CA VAL A 143 -20.31 1.08 -31.07
C VAL A 143 -19.53 0.33 -30.00
N PHE A 144 -19.10 -0.90 -30.28
CA PHE A 144 -18.26 -1.65 -29.34
C PHE A 144 -16.93 -0.94 -29.10
N PHE A 145 -16.26 -0.44 -30.13
CA PHE A 145 -15.02 0.31 -29.99
C PHE A 145 -15.19 1.53 -29.07
N ALA A 146 -16.23 2.32 -29.27
CA ALA A 146 -16.55 3.46 -28.40
C ALA A 146 -16.84 3.04 -26.95
N LEU A 147 -17.56 1.94 -26.72
CA LEU A 147 -17.80 1.41 -25.38
C LEU A 147 -16.51 0.94 -24.70
N PHE A 148 -15.60 0.31 -25.44
CA PHE A 148 -14.29 -0.08 -24.93
C PHE A 148 -13.44 1.16 -24.59
N LEU A 149 -13.48 2.22 -25.40
CA LEU A 149 -12.84 3.50 -25.07
C LEU A 149 -13.40 4.12 -23.77
N ILE A 150 -14.72 4.05 -23.56
CA ILE A 150 -15.33 4.48 -22.29
C ILE A 150 -14.77 3.66 -21.13
N GLY A 151 -14.76 2.34 -21.27
CA GLY A 151 -14.21 1.43 -20.26
C GLY A 151 -12.74 1.72 -19.95
N LEU A 152 -11.92 1.87 -20.99
CA LEU A 152 -10.52 2.24 -20.90
C LEU A 152 -10.38 3.56 -20.13
N GLY A 153 -11.10 4.61 -20.52
CA GLY A 153 -11.06 5.91 -19.87
C GLY A 153 -11.38 5.85 -18.37
N ILE A 154 -12.43 5.12 -17.98
CA ILE A 154 -12.81 4.94 -16.57
C ILE A 154 -11.70 4.23 -15.79
N ILE A 155 -11.14 3.15 -16.35
CA ILE A 155 -10.06 2.38 -15.73
C ILE A 155 -8.80 3.23 -15.61
N SER A 156 -8.46 4.00 -16.65
CA SER A 156 -7.32 4.91 -16.69
C SER A 156 -7.41 5.97 -15.60
N VAL A 157 -8.56 6.63 -15.40
CA VAL A 157 -8.73 7.58 -14.29
C VAL A 157 -8.47 6.91 -12.95
N ARG A 158 -9.04 5.72 -12.72
CA ARG A 158 -8.91 4.97 -11.46
C ARG A 158 -7.51 4.38 -11.22
N ALA A 159 -6.72 4.20 -12.27
CA ALA A 159 -5.35 3.69 -12.19
C ALA A 159 -4.32 4.83 -12.08
N ILE A 160 -4.46 5.87 -12.90
CA ILE A 160 -3.53 6.99 -13.00
C ILE A 160 -3.66 7.92 -11.79
N TYR A 161 -4.89 8.30 -11.40
CA TYR A 161 -5.08 9.32 -10.37
C TYR A 161 -4.43 8.98 -9.01
N PRO A 162 -4.56 7.76 -8.46
CA PRO A 162 -3.88 7.39 -7.22
C PRO A 162 -2.35 7.24 -7.38
N ALA A 163 -1.86 6.98 -8.60
CA ALA A 163 -0.44 6.75 -8.87
C ALA A 163 0.37 8.05 -9.01
N LEU A 164 -0.28 9.16 -9.37
CA LEU A 164 0.39 10.46 -9.49
C LEU A 164 0.87 10.98 -8.13
N PRO A 165 1.98 11.73 -8.05
CA PRO A 165 2.37 12.38 -6.80
C PRO A 165 1.40 13.53 -6.42
N SER A 166 1.07 13.64 -5.14
CA SER A 166 0.42 14.83 -4.56
C SER A 166 1.41 15.61 -3.68
N PRO A 167 1.41 16.96 -3.72
CA PRO A 167 2.13 17.79 -2.75
C PRO A 167 1.63 17.58 -1.31
N ALA A 168 0.36 17.23 -1.15
CA ALA A 168 -0.20 16.91 0.17
C ALA A 168 0.20 15.52 0.68
N GLY A 169 0.84 14.69 -0.15
CA GLY A 169 1.25 13.34 0.21
C GLY A 169 2.31 13.28 1.31
N ASP A 170 3.13 14.33 1.46
CA ASP A 170 4.19 14.38 2.47
C ASP A 170 3.66 14.33 3.91
N GLY A 171 2.42 14.79 4.13
CA GLY A 171 1.75 14.70 5.43
C GLY A 171 1.16 13.31 5.74
N PHE A 172 1.04 12.44 4.72
CA PHE A 172 0.41 11.13 4.83
C PHE A 172 1.44 10.02 4.56
N SER A 173 2.06 9.54 5.63
CA SER A 173 2.98 8.41 5.54
C SER A 173 2.23 7.14 5.11
N LEU A 174 2.92 6.27 4.39
CA LEU A 174 2.43 4.97 3.97
C LEU A 174 3.48 3.90 4.28
N PRO A 175 3.35 3.20 5.42
CA PRO A 175 4.35 2.21 5.81
C PRO A 175 4.39 1.03 4.81
N PRO A 176 5.58 0.48 4.50
CA PRO A 176 5.75 -0.61 3.57
C PRO A 176 5.28 -1.94 4.19
N LEU A 177 3.99 -2.23 4.04
CA LEU A 177 3.34 -3.41 4.63
C LEU A 177 4.02 -4.74 4.29
N SER A 178 4.59 -4.90 3.09
CA SER A 178 5.30 -6.12 2.70
C SER A 178 6.55 -6.38 3.56
N LYS A 179 7.29 -5.32 3.90
CA LYS A 179 8.47 -5.40 4.76
C LYS A 179 8.04 -5.76 6.19
N VAL A 180 7.00 -5.11 6.71
CA VAL A 180 6.43 -5.37 8.04
C VAL A 180 5.99 -6.83 8.16
N LYS A 181 5.22 -7.35 7.18
CA LYS A 181 4.79 -8.76 7.14
C LYS A 181 5.96 -9.73 7.17
N SER A 182 7.05 -9.43 6.46
CA SER A 182 8.23 -10.28 6.42
C SER A 182 8.94 -10.34 7.78
N ALA A 183 9.08 -9.20 8.46
CA ALA A 183 9.70 -9.12 9.78
C ALA A 183 8.88 -9.82 10.87
N ILE A 184 7.55 -9.66 10.85
CA ILE A 184 6.66 -10.39 11.77
C ILE A 184 6.76 -11.90 11.57
N ARG A 185 6.88 -12.36 10.31
CA ARG A 185 7.07 -13.79 10.04
C ARG A 185 8.36 -14.33 10.67
N VAL A 186 9.44 -13.54 10.65
CA VAL A 186 10.69 -13.90 11.33
C VAL A 186 10.48 -13.98 12.84
N LEU A 187 9.83 -12.99 13.45
CA LEU A 187 9.53 -13.00 14.89
C LEU A 187 8.66 -14.18 15.32
N LYS A 188 7.65 -14.53 14.52
CA LYS A 188 6.72 -15.62 14.83
C LYS A 188 7.41 -16.98 14.86
N ASN A 189 8.54 -17.13 14.17
CA ASN A 189 9.34 -18.35 14.14
C ASN A 189 10.33 -18.47 15.32
N ILE A 190 10.29 -17.56 16.28
CA ILE A 190 11.19 -17.58 17.45
C ILE A 190 10.40 -18.11 18.65
N ASP A 191 10.82 -19.25 19.19
CA ASP A 191 10.11 -19.92 20.31
C ASP A 191 10.02 -19.07 21.57
N SER A 192 11.02 -18.21 21.80
CA SER A 192 11.06 -17.27 22.91
C SER A 192 10.07 -16.10 22.79
N VAL A 193 9.37 -15.96 21.65
CA VAL A 193 8.38 -14.89 21.43
C VAL A 193 6.98 -15.45 21.66
N SER A 194 6.22 -14.89 22.59
CA SER A 194 4.86 -15.33 22.92
C SER A 194 3.78 -14.66 22.07
N TRP A 195 4.01 -13.41 21.66
CA TRP A 195 3.10 -12.66 20.80
C TRP A 195 3.88 -11.80 19.79
N THR A 196 3.29 -11.61 18.61
CA THR A 196 3.86 -10.76 17.55
C THR A 196 2.81 -9.81 17.00
N GLY A 197 3.22 -8.58 16.73
CA GLY A 197 2.35 -7.56 16.17
C GLY A 197 3.15 -6.37 15.64
N VAL A 198 2.49 -5.22 15.58
CA VAL A 198 3.06 -4.00 15.04
C VAL A 198 2.73 -2.85 15.97
N LYS A 199 3.77 -2.14 16.38
CA LYS A 199 3.65 -0.83 17.02
C LYS A 199 3.49 0.21 15.93
N VAL A 200 2.44 0.99 15.99
CA VAL A 200 2.09 1.97 14.96
C VAL A 200 1.74 3.30 15.60
N ASN A 201 2.18 4.38 14.99
CA ASN A 201 1.82 5.74 15.38
C ASN A 201 0.60 6.16 14.56
N ILE A 202 -0.55 6.26 15.21
CA ILE A 202 -1.79 6.72 14.60
C ILE A 202 -1.93 8.20 14.92
N GLY A 203 -1.70 9.04 13.92
CA GLY A 203 -1.87 10.48 14.03
C GLY A 203 -3.30 10.87 13.71
N GLN A 204 -3.92 11.76 14.49
CA GLN A 204 -5.24 12.31 14.21
C GLN A 204 -5.16 13.83 14.07
N PHE A 205 -5.89 14.39 13.10
CA PHE A 205 -6.00 15.84 12.90
C PHE A 205 -7.30 16.18 12.16
N ASP A 206 -8.16 17.03 12.72
CA ASP A 206 -9.40 17.52 12.11
C ASP A 206 -10.29 16.43 11.47
N GLY A 207 -10.40 15.27 12.14
CA GLY A 207 -11.18 14.12 11.65
C GLY A 207 -10.49 13.27 10.58
N TYR A 208 -9.29 13.66 10.13
CA TYR A 208 -8.37 12.84 9.36
C TYR A 208 -7.50 12.00 10.30
N TYR A 209 -7.00 10.89 9.78
CA TYR A 209 -5.98 10.09 10.47
C TYR A 209 -4.87 9.73 9.50
N THR A 210 -3.65 9.53 10.03
CA THR A 210 -2.47 9.06 9.33
C THR A 210 -1.87 7.86 10.07
N ILE A 211 -1.16 7.02 9.33
CA ILE A 211 -0.47 5.85 9.87
C ILE A 211 1.02 6.08 9.63
N ALA A 212 1.78 6.30 10.71
CA ALA A 212 3.22 6.50 10.67
C ALA A 212 3.95 5.41 11.45
N ASP A 213 5.22 5.22 11.11
CA ASP A 213 6.19 4.43 11.89
C ASP A 213 5.69 3.03 12.29
N ALA A 214 5.24 2.24 11.32
CA ALA A 214 4.85 0.86 11.58
C ALA A 214 6.09 0.00 11.87
N GLN A 215 6.32 -0.30 13.16
CA GLN A 215 7.45 -1.07 13.65
C GLN A 215 7.01 -2.49 14.05
N PRO A 216 7.61 -3.55 13.46
CA PRO A 216 7.37 -4.91 13.88
C PRO A 216 7.83 -5.13 15.33
N VAL A 217 6.94 -5.69 16.17
CA VAL A 217 7.22 -5.95 17.58
C VAL A 217 6.90 -7.38 17.98
N GLY A 218 7.66 -7.90 18.94
CA GLY A 218 7.44 -9.20 19.58
C GLY A 218 7.54 -9.09 21.09
N ARG A 219 6.64 -9.77 21.82
CA ARG A 219 6.70 -9.90 23.28
C ARG A 219 7.45 -11.17 23.66
N ILE A 220 8.35 -11.08 24.62
CA ILE A 220 9.16 -12.21 25.07
C ILE A 220 8.34 -13.07 26.04
N ARG A 221 8.34 -14.38 25.82
CA ARG A 221 7.61 -15.34 26.65
C ARG A 221 8.12 -15.29 28.09
N GLY A 222 7.21 -15.16 29.05
CA GLY A 222 7.54 -15.06 30.49
C GLY A 222 7.90 -13.64 30.95
N PHE A 223 8.06 -12.68 30.03
CA PHE A 223 8.32 -11.27 30.30
C PHE A 223 7.43 -10.34 29.48
N GLU A 224 6.20 -10.76 29.16
CA GLU A 224 5.33 -10.11 28.18
C GLU A 224 5.02 -8.64 28.50
N SER A 225 4.83 -8.34 29.79
CA SER A 225 4.53 -6.99 30.27
C SER A 225 5.76 -6.09 30.35
N VAL A 226 6.98 -6.64 30.26
CA VAL A 226 8.19 -5.91 30.63
C VAL A 226 9.23 -5.85 29.51
N LEU A 227 9.34 -6.88 28.67
CA LEU A 227 10.34 -6.91 27.59
C LEU A 227 9.67 -6.99 26.22
N ARG A 228 10.11 -6.09 25.33
CA ARG A 228 9.67 -6.02 23.93
C ARG A 228 10.86 -6.06 23.00
N VAL A 229 10.76 -6.87 21.94
CA VAL A 229 11.69 -6.88 20.82
C VAL A 229 11.10 -6.01 19.71
N GLU A 230 11.86 -5.05 19.22
CA GLU A 230 11.45 -4.13 18.15
C GLU A 230 12.44 -4.22 16.99
N PHE A 231 11.96 -4.15 15.76
CA PHE A 231 12.82 -3.93 14.61
C PHE A 231 12.97 -2.44 14.34
N SER A 232 14.20 -1.98 14.20
CA SER A 232 14.51 -0.62 13.77
C SER A 232 14.82 -0.62 12.27
N GLU A 233 14.29 0.38 11.58
CA GLU A 233 14.61 0.63 10.17
C GLU A 233 15.99 1.28 10.05
N ASP A 234 16.75 0.86 9.05
CA ASP A 234 17.97 1.54 8.57
C ASP A 234 17.58 2.77 7.73
N VAL A 235 18.54 3.62 7.37
CA VAL A 235 18.35 4.82 6.53
C VAL A 235 17.70 4.49 5.17
N GLU A 236 17.87 3.26 4.70
CA GLU A 236 17.26 2.71 3.46
C GLU A 236 15.85 2.12 3.67
N GLY A 237 15.28 2.23 4.88
CA GLY A 237 13.97 1.67 5.25
C GLY A 237 13.94 0.14 5.29
N HIS A 238 15.09 -0.49 5.57
CA HIS A 238 15.19 -1.94 5.75
C HIS A 238 15.32 -2.28 7.23
N TYR A 239 14.56 -3.26 7.71
CA TYR A 239 14.71 -3.78 9.07
C TYR A 239 16.02 -4.58 9.20
N LYS A 240 17.10 -3.89 9.55
CA LYS A 240 18.43 -4.50 9.71
C LYS A 240 18.86 -4.58 11.17
N SER A 241 18.31 -3.73 12.05
CA SER A 241 18.64 -3.73 13.47
C SER A 241 17.47 -4.16 14.34
N ILE A 242 17.80 -4.75 15.48
CA ILE A 242 16.86 -5.21 16.49
C ILE A 242 17.18 -4.49 17.78
N ARG A 243 16.15 -4.04 18.47
CA ARG A 243 16.21 -3.44 19.79
C ARG A 243 15.43 -4.30 20.76
N VAL A 244 15.98 -4.50 21.95
CA VAL A 244 15.22 -5.05 23.07
C VAL A 244 15.03 -3.94 24.08
N VAL A 245 13.77 -3.69 24.41
CA VAL A 245 13.33 -2.54 25.18
C VAL A 245 12.68 -3.03 26.47
N ASP A 246 13.11 -2.43 27.58
CA ASP A 246 12.53 -2.59 28.90
C ASP A 246 11.40 -1.58 29.10
N LEU A 247 10.21 -2.09 29.37
CA LEU A 247 9.00 -1.32 29.61
C LEU A 247 8.75 -1.09 31.12
N SER A 248 9.62 -1.60 32.01
CA SER A 248 9.47 -1.39 33.44
C SER A 248 9.52 0.12 33.77
N GLY A 249 8.38 0.65 34.23
CA GLY A 249 8.23 2.04 34.62
C GLY A 249 7.90 3.03 33.49
N ALA A 250 7.74 2.57 32.24
CA ALA A 250 7.25 3.40 31.14
C ALA A 250 5.71 3.36 31.09
N PRO A 251 5.01 4.51 30.94
CA PRO A 251 3.61 4.49 30.52
C PRO A 251 3.44 3.73 29.20
N GLU A 252 2.27 3.15 28.93
CA GLU A 252 1.97 2.39 27.69
C GLU A 252 2.31 3.19 26.40
N ASP A 253 2.31 4.52 26.49
CA ASP A 253 2.52 5.46 25.38
C ASP A 253 3.96 5.98 25.22
N GLN A 254 4.95 5.48 25.97
CA GLN A 254 6.34 5.95 25.90
C GLN A 254 7.34 4.90 25.39
N GLU A 255 8.47 5.39 24.85
CA GLU A 255 9.61 4.55 24.50
C GLU A 255 10.26 4.03 25.79
N GLY A 256 10.27 2.70 25.96
CA GLY A 256 10.94 2.08 27.08
C GLY A 256 12.47 2.22 27.02
N LYS A 257 13.15 1.77 28.06
CA LYS A 257 14.62 1.86 28.15
C LYS A 257 15.27 0.81 27.25
N LEU A 258 16.14 1.25 26.34
CA LEU A 258 16.91 0.34 25.49
C LEU A 258 17.87 -0.53 26.35
N LEU A 259 17.71 -1.85 26.27
CA LEU A 259 18.61 -2.81 26.92
C LEU A 259 19.70 -3.32 25.99
N PHE A 260 19.35 -3.51 24.72
CA PHE A 260 20.26 -4.09 23.73
C PHE A 260 19.90 -3.64 22.33
N GLU A 261 20.91 -3.39 21.51
CA GLU A 261 20.77 -3.13 20.07
C GLU A 261 21.73 -4.02 19.28
N SER A 262 21.22 -4.69 18.25
CA SER A 262 22.01 -5.45 17.30
C SER A 262 21.86 -4.84 15.92
N ASN A 263 22.97 -4.69 15.20
CA ASN A 263 22.98 -4.21 13.81
C ASN A 263 22.66 -5.32 12.78
N SER A 264 22.28 -6.52 13.25
CA SER A 264 21.98 -7.66 12.37
C SER A 264 20.64 -8.31 12.73
N ALA A 265 19.71 -8.29 11.77
CA ALA A 265 18.38 -8.89 11.84
C ALA A 265 18.35 -10.43 11.70
N SER A 266 19.48 -11.13 11.82
CA SER A 266 19.51 -12.60 11.68
C SER A 266 18.89 -13.30 12.90
N LEU A 267 18.29 -14.47 12.69
CA LEU A 267 17.65 -15.26 13.75
C LEU A 267 18.58 -15.50 14.95
N ASP A 268 19.83 -15.89 14.71
CA ASP A 268 20.84 -16.10 15.76
C ASP A 268 21.15 -14.83 16.56
N SER A 269 21.07 -13.67 15.90
CA SER A 269 21.31 -12.39 16.53
C SER A 269 20.12 -11.95 17.36
N ILE A 270 18.88 -12.23 16.91
CA ILE A 270 17.67 -12.03 17.71
C ILE A 270 17.70 -12.92 18.96
N ARG A 271 18.00 -14.22 18.80
CA ARG A 271 18.09 -15.15 19.94
C ARG A 271 19.15 -14.71 20.96
N ARG A 272 20.34 -14.30 20.49
CA ARG A 272 21.40 -13.76 21.36
C ARG A 272 20.99 -12.45 22.04
N ALA A 273 20.30 -11.56 21.34
CA ALA A 273 19.78 -10.32 21.89
C ALA A 273 18.78 -10.58 23.02
N ILE A 274 17.84 -11.50 22.80
CA ILE A 274 16.86 -11.93 23.81
C ILE A 274 17.56 -12.51 25.04
N LYS A 275 18.44 -13.51 24.86
CA LYS A 275 19.17 -14.15 25.98
C LYS A 275 19.95 -13.13 26.81
N LYS A 276 20.68 -12.21 26.16
CA LYS A 276 21.43 -11.15 26.85
C LYS A 276 20.53 -10.15 27.57
N SER A 277 19.39 -9.82 26.99
CA SER A 277 18.46 -8.84 27.56
C SER A 277 17.75 -9.40 28.79
N ILE A 278 17.34 -10.67 28.76
CA ILE A 278 16.77 -11.37 29.92
C ILE A 278 17.80 -11.42 31.07
N ALA A 279 19.06 -11.78 30.77
CA ALA A 279 20.12 -11.81 31.78
C ALA A 279 20.39 -10.42 32.37
N SER A 280 20.43 -9.37 31.53
CA SER A 280 20.61 -7.98 31.96
C SER A 280 19.46 -7.49 32.85
N PHE A 281 18.23 -7.77 32.42
CA PHE A 281 17.00 -7.42 33.15
C PHE A 281 16.90 -8.14 34.50
N SER A 282 17.24 -9.43 34.53
CA SER A 282 17.21 -10.24 35.75
C SER A 282 18.19 -9.72 36.80
N LYS A 283 19.41 -9.38 36.34
CA LYS A 283 20.45 -8.79 37.19
C LYS A 283 20.07 -7.41 37.74
N SER A 284 19.36 -6.58 36.97
CA SER A 284 18.95 -5.24 37.44
C SER A 284 17.80 -5.29 38.45
N HIS A 285 16.99 -6.35 38.45
CA HIS A 285 15.84 -6.52 39.34
C HIS A 285 16.09 -7.50 40.50
N GLY A 286 17.28 -8.09 40.59
CA GLY A 286 17.69 -8.93 41.73
C GLY A 286 17.03 -10.31 41.77
N TYR A 287 16.70 -10.88 40.61
CA TYR A 287 16.22 -12.27 40.53
C TYR A 287 17.36 -13.26 40.79
N ASP A 288 17.08 -14.33 41.52
CA ASP A 288 18.06 -15.39 41.87
C ASP A 288 18.49 -16.20 40.63
N ASP A 289 19.72 -16.73 40.67
CA ASP A 289 20.33 -17.51 39.58
C ASP A 289 19.47 -18.73 39.18
N ASP A 290 18.76 -19.36 40.12
CA ASP A 290 17.84 -20.48 39.86
C ASP A 290 16.64 -20.09 38.97
N THR A 291 16.13 -18.87 39.16
CA THR A 291 15.07 -18.30 38.28
C THR A 291 15.62 -18.08 36.88
N MET A 292 16.88 -17.67 36.78
CA MET A 292 17.56 -17.42 35.51
C MET A 292 17.82 -18.72 34.75
N GLU A 293 18.16 -19.81 35.44
CA GLU A 293 18.33 -21.15 34.88
C GLU A 293 16.99 -21.70 34.34
N PHE A 294 15.90 -21.55 35.08
CA PHE A 294 14.56 -21.95 34.63
C PHE A 294 14.13 -21.23 33.34
N PHE A 295 14.35 -19.91 33.25
CA PHE A 295 14.04 -19.15 32.03
C PHE A 295 14.97 -19.50 30.87
N GLN A 296 16.23 -19.84 31.14
CA GLN A 296 17.15 -20.31 30.11
C GLN A 296 16.75 -21.69 29.58
N GLU A 297 16.37 -22.63 30.46
CA GLU A 297 15.90 -23.98 30.08
C GLU A 297 14.62 -23.94 29.24
N LEU A 298 13.66 -23.08 29.59
CA LEU A 298 12.43 -22.85 28.81
C LEU A 298 12.69 -22.34 27.39
N HIS A 299 13.89 -21.83 27.13
CA HIS A 299 14.33 -21.28 25.84
C HIS A 299 15.40 -22.12 25.13
N THR A 300 15.99 -23.15 25.77
CA THR A 300 16.87 -24.14 25.15
C THR A 300 16.18 -25.45 24.84
N SER A 301 15.11 -25.82 25.55
CA SER A 301 14.38 -27.08 25.33
C SER A 301 13.67 -27.20 23.96
N SER A 302 13.67 -26.13 23.15
CA SER A 302 13.21 -26.17 21.77
C SER A 302 14.30 -26.47 20.74
N GLU A 303 15.59 -26.43 21.12
CA GLU A 303 16.72 -26.82 20.24
C GLU A 303 16.93 -28.33 20.18
N ASP A 304 16.41 -29.10 21.15
CA ASP A 304 16.59 -30.56 21.24
C ASP A 304 15.40 -31.38 20.68
N ASN A 305 14.38 -30.73 20.10
CA ASN A 305 13.18 -31.38 19.54
C ASN A 305 13.01 -31.24 18.01
N GLU A 306 14.05 -30.80 17.29
CA GLU A 306 14.18 -30.96 15.81
C GLU A 306 15.16 -32.10 15.47
#